data_AF-T2JED6-F1
#
_entry.id   AF-T2JED6-F1
#
_cell.length_a   1.000
_cell.length_b   1.000
_cell.length_c   1.000
_cell.angle_alpha   90.00
_cell.angle_beta   90.00
_cell.angle_gamma   90.00
#
_symmetry.space_group_name_H-M   'P 1'
#
loop_
_entity.id
_entity.type
_entity.pdbx_description
1 polymer ?
#
loop_
_entity_poly.entity_id
_entity_poly.type
_entity_poly.pdbx_seq_one_letter_code
_entity_poly.pdbx_strand_id
1 'polypeptide(L)'
;MFDFCISELKLQYDRQKWQVIQELMQQCDFVAMFENVCFVCDHPIKLSLDSQNQLHAEWEYALQFADDYGVYAYHGVGEGPEGEKCTNDQYIKPGTKVRLPSTGEYGIVAHCWYSEEIYDYDCYVAFYGTSFPDEKTYCKPYIFRYTATSLEILEKE
;
A
#
# COMPACT_ATOMS: atom_id res chain seq x y z
N MET A 1 -9.35 -13.03 -14.14
CA MET A 1 -9.47 -14.28 -13.35
C MET A 1 -10.90 -14.50 -12.84
N PHE A 2 -11.52 -13.54 -12.15
CA PHE A 2 -12.89 -13.68 -11.63
C PHE A 2 -13.97 -13.80 -12.71
N ASP A 3 -13.91 -13.05 -13.81
CA ASP A 3 -14.87 -13.18 -14.92
C ASP A 3 -14.90 -14.60 -15.51
N PHE A 4 -13.74 -15.25 -15.62
CA PHE A 4 -13.63 -16.64 -16.06
C PHE A 4 -14.30 -17.61 -15.07
N CYS A 5 -14.06 -17.44 -13.77
CA CYS A 5 -14.70 -18.26 -12.75
C CYS A 5 -16.23 -18.09 -12.77
N ILE A 6 -16.72 -16.87 -13.03
CA ILE A 6 -18.14 -16.59 -13.18
C ILE A 6 -18.70 -17.25 -14.45
N SER A 7 -18.04 -17.08 -15.60
CA SER A 7 -18.56 -17.53 -16.90
C SER A 7 -18.46 -19.04 -17.08
N GLU A 8 -17.31 -19.63 -16.75
CA GLU A 8 -16.99 -21.03 -17.03
C GLU A 8 -17.33 -21.92 -15.84
N LEU A 9 -16.96 -21.52 -14.62
CA LEU A 9 -17.21 -22.32 -13.41
C LEU A 9 -18.60 -22.08 -12.81
N LYS A 10 -19.39 -21.17 -13.42
CA LYS A 10 -20.76 -20.82 -12.99
C LYS A 10 -20.83 -20.42 -11.52
N LEU A 11 -19.79 -19.76 -11.02
CA LEU A 11 -19.73 -19.31 -9.64
C LEU A 11 -20.87 -18.33 -9.37
N GLN A 12 -21.60 -18.56 -8.28
CA GLN A 12 -22.60 -17.60 -7.82
C GLN A 12 -21.89 -16.39 -7.21
N TYR A 13 -22.35 -15.20 -7.55
CA TYR A 13 -21.75 -13.96 -7.09
C TYR A 13 -22.82 -12.87 -6.93
N ASP A 14 -22.52 -11.89 -6.10
CA ASP A 14 -23.33 -10.69 -5.93
C ASP A 14 -22.97 -9.69 -7.03
N ARG A 15 -23.95 -9.34 -7.88
CA ARG A 15 -23.73 -8.44 -9.03
C ARG A 15 -23.32 -7.03 -8.61
N GLN A 16 -23.87 -6.49 -7.53
CA GLN A 16 -23.54 -5.14 -7.06
C GLN A 16 -22.11 -5.11 -6.53
N LYS A 17 -21.74 -6.10 -5.70
CA LYS A 17 -20.35 -6.20 -5.21
C LYS A 17 -19.37 -6.41 -6.35
N TRP A 18 -19.71 -7.26 -7.31
CA TRP A 18 -18.85 -7.49 -8.48
C TRP A 18 -18.66 -6.22 -9.32
N GLN A 19 -19.71 -5.45 -9.54
CA GLN A 19 -19.60 -4.16 -10.24
C GLN A 19 -18.65 -3.20 -9.52
N VAL A 20 -18.79 -3.04 -8.20
CA VAL A 20 -17.89 -2.18 -7.40
C VAL A 20 -16.43 -2.67 -7.49
N ILE A 21 -16.22 -3.98 -7.46
CA ILE A 21 -14.88 -4.57 -7.62
C ILE A 21 -14.30 -4.25 -9.00
N GLN A 22 -15.10 -4.38 -10.06
CA GLN A 22 -14.65 -4.04 -11.41
C GLN A 22 -14.30 -2.55 -11.53
N GLU A 23 -15.09 -1.67 -10.93
CA GLU A 23 -14.81 -0.23 -10.88
C GLU A 23 -13.49 0.05 -10.13
N LEU A 24 -13.27 -0.59 -8.98
CA LEU A 24 -12.01 -0.48 -8.23
C LEU A 24 -10.82 -1.00 -9.04
N MET A 25 -10.94 -2.16 -9.69
CA MET A 25 -9.88 -2.73 -10.53
C MET A 25 -9.58 -1.90 -11.78
N GLN A 26 -10.49 -1.01 -12.21
CA GLN A 26 -10.21 -0.07 -13.30
C GLN A 26 -9.41 1.15 -12.85
N GLN A 27 -9.42 1.46 -11.54
CA GLN A 27 -8.75 2.62 -10.97
C GLN A 27 -7.48 2.25 -10.19
N CYS A 28 -7.35 1.00 -9.76
CA CYS A 28 -6.29 0.52 -8.89
C CYS A 28 -5.61 -0.74 -9.50
N ASP A 29 -4.29 -0.83 -9.36
CA ASP A 29 -3.47 -1.90 -9.96
C ASP A 29 -3.65 -3.24 -9.22
N PHE A 30 -3.87 -3.17 -7.91
CA PHE A 30 -4.05 -4.35 -7.07
C PHE A 30 -5.25 -4.17 -6.15
N VAL A 31 -6.18 -5.14 -6.19
CA VAL A 31 -7.30 -5.24 -5.26
C VAL A 31 -7.33 -6.65 -4.70
N ALA A 32 -7.01 -6.81 -3.41
CA ALA A 32 -7.11 -8.09 -2.70
C ALA A 32 -8.15 -8.00 -1.58
N MET A 33 -9.20 -8.80 -1.69
CA MET A 33 -10.30 -8.81 -0.73
C MET A 33 -10.34 -10.11 0.05
N PHE A 34 -10.53 -10.00 1.37
CA PHE A 34 -10.77 -11.13 2.25
C PHE A 34 -11.79 -10.75 3.33
N GLU A 35 -12.92 -11.46 3.35
CA GLU A 35 -14.05 -11.22 4.25
C GLU A 35 -14.51 -9.76 4.29
N ASN A 36 -14.17 -9.04 5.37
CA ASN A 36 -14.54 -7.65 5.62
C ASN A 36 -13.41 -6.64 5.35
N VAL A 37 -12.28 -7.11 4.82
CA VAL A 37 -11.06 -6.36 4.54
C VAL A 37 -10.81 -6.33 3.03
N CYS A 38 -10.43 -5.16 2.52
CA CYS A 38 -10.02 -4.95 1.14
C CYS A 38 -8.69 -4.20 1.16
N PHE A 39 -7.68 -4.75 0.51
CA PHE A 39 -6.41 -4.11 0.21
C PHE A 39 -6.48 -3.57 -1.22
N VAL A 40 -6.17 -2.30 -1.39
CA VAL A 40 -6.20 -1.62 -2.68
C VAL A 40 -4.85 -0.91 -2.86
N CYS A 41 -4.22 -1.03 -4.03
CA CYS A 41 -3.02 -0.27 -4.39
C CYS A 41 -3.30 0.55 -5.65
N ASP A 42 -2.97 1.84 -5.62
CA ASP A 42 -3.12 2.73 -6.78
C ASP A 42 -2.15 2.39 -7.91
N HIS A 43 -2.51 2.81 -9.13
CA HIS A 43 -1.63 2.69 -10.28
C HIS A 43 -0.42 3.62 -10.14
N PRO A 44 0.80 3.16 -10.49
CA PRO A 44 1.89 4.07 -10.68
C PRO A 44 1.56 5.01 -11.85
N ILE A 45 1.70 6.31 -11.61
CA ILE A 45 1.58 7.35 -12.65
C ILE A 45 2.82 7.40 -13.55
N LYS A 46 3.92 6.77 -13.12
CA LYS A 46 5.16 6.66 -13.89
C LYS A 46 5.82 5.30 -13.67
N LEU A 47 6.28 4.68 -14.76
CA LEU A 47 7.14 3.51 -14.78
C LEU A 47 8.18 3.68 -15.88
N SER A 48 9.46 3.58 -15.53
CA SER A 48 10.59 3.73 -16.45
C SER A 48 11.50 2.51 -16.41
N LEU A 49 11.77 1.95 -17.58
CA LEU A 49 12.59 0.76 -17.76
C LEU A 49 13.76 1.04 -18.71
N ASP A 50 14.90 0.39 -18.50
CA ASP A 50 16.02 0.43 -19.43
C ASP A 50 15.81 -0.50 -20.64
N SER A 51 16.80 -0.53 -21.55
CA SER A 51 16.77 -1.39 -22.73
C SER A 51 16.81 -2.90 -22.44
N GLN A 52 17.07 -3.30 -21.19
CA GLN A 52 16.99 -4.68 -20.71
C GLN A 52 15.70 -4.96 -19.92
N ASN A 53 14.72 -4.04 -19.96
CA ASN A 53 13.47 -4.09 -19.18
C ASN A 53 13.67 -4.07 -17.66
N GLN A 54 14.77 -3.51 -17.17
CA GLN A 54 15.01 -3.33 -15.74
C GLN A 54 14.54 -1.95 -15.29
N LEU A 55 14.02 -1.85 -14.07
CA LEU A 55 13.56 -0.57 -13.50
C LEU A 55 14.71 0.45 -13.48
N HIS A 56 14.53 1.58 -14.16
CA HIS A 56 15.61 2.55 -14.36
C HIS A 56 15.11 3.95 -14.71
N ALA A 57 15.65 4.96 -14.03
CA ALA A 57 15.62 6.34 -14.48
C ALA A 57 16.87 7.09 -13.96
N GLU A 58 17.29 8.13 -14.68
CA GLU A 58 18.39 9.00 -14.25
C GLU A 58 17.82 10.28 -13.63
N TRP A 59 18.18 10.57 -12.37
CA TRP A 59 17.82 11.81 -11.65
C TRP A 59 16.32 12.02 -11.37
N GLU A 60 15.51 10.98 -11.53
CA GLU A 60 14.07 11.02 -11.26
C GLU A 60 13.56 9.63 -10.83
N TYR A 61 12.32 9.57 -10.34
CA TYR A 61 11.70 8.30 -9.97
C TYR A 61 11.58 7.37 -11.19
N ALA A 62 12.02 6.13 -11.00
CA ALA A 62 11.80 5.05 -11.96
C ALA A 62 10.37 4.47 -11.83
N LEU A 63 9.77 4.57 -10.64
CA LEU A 63 8.36 4.27 -10.37
C LEU A 63 7.79 5.42 -9.53
N GLN A 64 6.63 5.98 -9.88
CA GLN A 64 5.99 7.04 -9.08
C GLN A 64 4.49 6.82 -9.02
N PHE A 65 3.87 7.11 -7.87
CA PHE A 65 2.45 7.04 -7.60
C PHE A 65 1.83 8.45 -7.48
N ALA A 66 0.50 8.52 -7.49
CA ALA A 66 -0.24 9.78 -7.49
C ALA A 66 -0.13 10.58 -6.18
N ASP A 67 0.30 9.95 -5.09
CA ASP A 67 0.55 10.56 -3.79
C ASP A 67 1.99 11.07 -3.62
N ASP A 68 2.72 11.19 -4.73
CA ASP A 68 4.12 11.58 -4.82
C ASP A 68 5.13 10.58 -4.24
N TYR A 69 4.68 9.40 -3.76
CA TYR A 69 5.59 8.31 -3.44
C TYR A 69 6.27 7.78 -4.70
N GLY A 70 7.56 7.43 -4.61
CA GLY A 70 8.28 6.88 -5.75
C GLY A 70 9.57 6.16 -5.40
N VAL A 71 10.03 5.32 -6.33
CA VAL A 71 11.23 4.48 -6.21
C VAL A 71 12.27 4.94 -7.23
N TYR A 72 13.50 5.21 -6.76
CA TYR A 72 14.66 5.42 -7.62
C TYR A 72 15.29 4.08 -7.98
N ALA A 73 15.68 3.91 -9.24
CA ALA A 73 16.40 2.72 -9.67
C ALA A 73 17.34 3.03 -10.83
N TYR A 74 18.49 2.35 -10.83
CA TYR A 74 19.51 2.40 -11.84
C TYR A 74 19.81 0.98 -12.35
N HIS A 75 19.39 0.65 -13.58
CA HIS A 75 19.53 -0.68 -14.18
C HIS A 75 19.05 -1.82 -13.26
N GLY A 76 17.85 -1.70 -12.71
CA GLY A 76 17.25 -2.68 -11.80
C GLY A 76 17.82 -2.66 -10.38
N VAL A 77 18.90 -1.91 -10.15
CA VAL A 77 19.42 -1.65 -8.81
C VAL A 77 18.71 -0.42 -8.30
N GLY A 78 17.76 -0.61 -7.39
CA GLY A 78 17.25 0.51 -6.61
C GLY A 78 18.44 1.26 -5.98
N GLU A 79 18.44 2.59 -6.03
CA GLU A 79 19.12 3.29 -4.93
C GLU A 79 18.33 2.90 -3.69
N GLY A 80 18.74 1.82 -3.02
CA GLY A 80 18.56 1.76 -1.58
C GLY A 80 19.14 3.08 -1.10
N PRO A 81 18.34 3.95 -0.48
CA PRO A 81 18.63 5.37 -0.34
C PRO A 81 20.11 5.58 0.01
N GLU A 82 20.87 6.32 -0.81
CA GLU A 82 22.22 6.71 -0.41
C GLU A 82 22.10 7.51 0.90
N GLY A 83 22.62 6.88 1.93
CA GLY A 83 22.32 7.07 3.33
C GLY A 83 22.71 5.75 3.98
N GLU A 84 23.04 5.74 5.27
CA GLU A 84 23.00 4.47 6.00
C GLU A 84 21.65 3.81 5.66
N LYS A 85 21.60 2.49 5.39
CA LYS A 85 20.33 1.75 5.49
C LYS A 85 19.62 2.34 6.68
N CYS A 86 18.46 2.99 6.51
CA CYS A 86 17.73 3.48 7.66
C CYS A 86 17.57 2.25 8.53
N THR A 87 18.24 2.24 9.68
CA THR A 87 18.15 1.17 10.67
C THR A 87 16.82 1.32 11.40
N ASN A 88 15.75 1.46 10.62
CA ASN A 88 14.39 1.16 11.03
C ASN A 88 14.03 -0.23 10.48
N ASP A 89 14.94 -1.19 10.66
CA ASP A 89 14.75 -2.66 10.72
C ASP A 89 13.66 -3.07 11.76
N GLN A 90 12.81 -2.14 12.16
CA GLN A 90 11.85 -2.29 13.22
C GLN A 90 10.52 -2.63 12.59
N TYR A 91 10.29 -3.94 12.55
CA TYR A 91 8.96 -4.49 12.68
C TYR A 91 8.08 -3.60 13.57
N ILE A 92 7.03 -3.01 12.98
CA ILE A 92 6.06 -2.23 13.75
C ILE A 92 5.03 -3.21 14.29
N LYS A 93 4.96 -3.30 15.63
CA LYS A 93 4.04 -4.22 16.28
C LYS A 93 2.58 -3.90 15.89
N PRO A 94 1.76 -4.90 15.51
CA PRO A 94 0.32 -4.71 15.36
C PRO A 94 -0.31 -4.05 16.60
N GLY A 95 -1.23 -3.12 16.36
CA GLY A 95 -1.83 -2.25 17.37
C GLY A 95 -1.06 -0.96 17.65
N THR A 96 0.10 -0.75 17.00
CA THR A 96 0.84 0.52 17.10
C THR A 96 0.08 1.62 16.38
N LYS A 97 -0.08 2.76 17.06
CA LYS A 97 -0.65 3.98 16.49
C LYS A 97 0.39 4.66 15.62
N VAL A 98 -0.01 5.05 14.42
CA VAL A 98 0.86 5.69 13.44
C VAL A 98 0.17 6.90 12.82
N ARG A 99 0.97 7.77 12.22
CA ARG A 99 0.52 8.84 11.34
C ARG A 99 1.22 8.69 9.99
N LEU A 100 0.48 8.90 8.91
CA LEU A 100 1.04 8.98 7.57
C LEU A 100 1.43 10.44 7.29
N PRO A 101 2.71 10.80 7.17
CA PRO A 101 3.13 12.19 7.04
C PRO A 101 2.61 12.89 5.78
N SER A 102 2.46 12.16 4.67
CA SER A 102 2.02 12.72 3.37
C SER A 102 0.58 13.24 3.41
N THR A 103 -0.33 12.51 4.05
CA THR A 103 -1.75 12.88 4.15
C THR A 103 -2.12 13.50 5.51
N GLY A 104 -1.27 13.30 6.51
CA GLY A 104 -1.54 13.65 7.90
C GLY A 104 -2.49 12.71 8.62
N GLU A 105 -2.87 11.58 8.00
CA GLU A 105 -3.89 10.68 8.52
C GLU A 105 -3.38 9.78 9.64
N TYR A 106 -4.27 9.48 10.58
CA TYR A 106 -4.01 8.65 11.74
C TYR A 106 -4.46 7.22 11.47
N GLY A 107 -3.59 6.27 11.81
CA GLY A 107 -3.83 4.85 11.58
C GLY A 107 -3.34 3.95 12.70
N ILE A 108 -3.76 2.70 12.65
CA ILE A 108 -3.28 1.64 13.54
C ILE A 108 -2.72 0.52 12.66
N VAL A 109 -1.50 0.08 12.96
CA VAL A 109 -0.89 -1.06 12.25
C VAL A 109 -1.69 -2.32 12.52
N ALA A 110 -2.26 -2.92 11.48
CA ALA A 110 -3.00 -4.18 11.55
C ALA A 110 -2.05 -5.37 11.41
N HIS A 111 -1.06 -5.27 10.52
CA HIS A 111 -0.06 -6.30 10.29
C HIS A 111 1.23 -5.67 9.76
N CYS A 112 2.38 -6.24 10.10
CA CYS A 112 3.67 -5.85 9.58
C CYS A 112 4.48 -7.12 9.25
N TRP A 113 5.14 -7.15 8.10
CA TRP A 113 5.94 -8.29 7.64
C TRP A 113 7.15 -7.80 6.87
N TYR A 114 8.23 -8.58 6.88
CA TYR A 114 9.35 -8.33 6.00
C TYR A 114 8.99 -8.75 4.57
N SER A 115 9.12 -7.84 3.62
CA SER A 115 8.80 -8.04 2.22
C SER A 115 10.08 -8.18 1.41
N GLU A 116 10.32 -9.37 0.84
CA GLU A 116 11.46 -9.61 -0.06
C GLU A 116 11.34 -8.83 -1.38
N GLU A 117 10.16 -8.33 -1.71
CA GLU A 117 9.88 -7.51 -2.89
C GLU A 117 10.52 -6.12 -2.80
N ILE A 118 10.43 -5.50 -1.62
CA ILE A 118 10.95 -4.15 -1.36
C ILE A 118 12.18 -4.16 -0.44
N TYR A 119 12.61 -5.34 0.02
CA TYR A 119 13.72 -5.53 0.97
C TYR A 119 13.57 -4.73 2.27
N ASP A 120 12.33 -4.53 2.73
CA ASP A 120 11.97 -3.75 3.93
C ASP A 120 10.68 -4.30 4.56
N TYR A 121 10.28 -3.78 5.71
CA TYR A 121 9.01 -4.09 6.34
C TYR A 121 7.87 -3.34 5.67
N ASP A 122 6.86 -4.09 5.23
CA ASP A 122 5.57 -3.55 4.83
C ASP A 122 4.57 -3.66 5.97
N CYS A 123 3.62 -2.72 5.99
CA CYS A 123 2.55 -2.64 6.96
C CYS A 123 1.20 -2.52 6.27
N TYR A 124 0.22 -3.28 6.75
CA TYR A 124 -1.18 -2.94 6.56
C TYR A 124 -1.61 -2.02 7.69
N VAL A 125 -2.10 -0.84 7.34
CA VAL A 125 -2.51 0.19 8.29
C VAL A 125 -4.00 0.48 8.14
N ALA A 126 -4.74 0.38 9.24
CA ALA A 126 -6.13 0.78 9.33
C ALA A 126 -6.22 2.28 9.64
N PHE A 127 -6.63 3.09 8.66
CA PHE A 127 -6.71 4.55 8.78
C PHE A 127 -8.10 5.04 9.22
N TYR A 128 -8.09 6.11 10.02
CA TYR A 128 -9.27 6.74 10.62
C TYR A 128 -9.42 8.22 10.22
N GLY A 129 -8.67 8.68 9.21
CA GLY A 129 -8.67 10.07 8.77
C GLY A 129 -7.89 10.98 9.73
N THR A 130 -8.46 12.12 10.12
CA THR A 130 -7.74 13.19 10.84
C THR A 130 -7.62 12.99 12.35
N SER A 131 -8.20 11.93 12.92
CA SER A 131 -8.13 11.62 14.35
C SER A 131 -8.45 10.16 14.63
N PHE A 132 -7.97 9.62 15.76
CA PHE A 132 -8.43 8.31 16.22
C PHE A 132 -9.91 8.34 16.61
N PRO A 133 -10.66 7.25 16.39
CA PRO A 133 -12.08 7.19 16.69
C PRO A 133 -12.32 7.22 18.21
N ASP A 134 -13.38 7.92 18.62
CA ASP A 134 -13.96 7.87 19.95
C ASP A 134 -15.41 7.36 19.90
N GLU A 135 -16.09 7.26 21.05
CA GLU A 135 -17.49 6.79 21.13
C GLU A 135 -18.47 7.59 20.26
N LYS A 136 -18.13 8.82 19.89
CA LYS A 136 -18.98 9.73 19.10
C LYS A 136 -18.60 9.78 17.62
N THR A 137 -17.38 9.36 17.29
CA THR A 137 -16.75 9.47 15.96
C THR A 137 -16.36 8.13 15.37
N TYR A 138 -16.89 7.03 15.92
CA TYR A 138 -16.66 5.69 15.41
C TYR A 138 -16.98 5.59 13.91
N CYS A 139 -15.93 5.41 13.11
CA CYS A 139 -16.01 5.14 11.69
C CYS A 139 -15.30 3.81 11.40
N LYS A 140 -15.76 3.10 10.36
CA LYS A 140 -15.06 1.90 9.89
C LYS A 140 -13.77 2.34 9.19
N PRO A 141 -12.59 1.86 9.60
CA PRO A 141 -11.34 2.22 8.92
C PRO A 141 -11.27 1.57 7.54
N TYR A 142 -10.55 2.21 6.63
CA TYR A 142 -10.03 1.55 5.43
C TYR A 142 -8.59 1.09 5.68
N ILE A 143 -8.14 0.06 4.96
CA ILE A 143 -6.82 -0.54 5.15
C ILE A 143 -6.00 -0.39 3.88
N PHE A 144 -4.80 0.17 4.00
CA PHE A 144 -3.85 0.31 2.91
C PHE A 144 -2.48 -0.28 3.27
N ARG A 145 -1.71 -0.67 2.25
CA ARG A 145 -0.32 -1.15 2.37
C ARG A 145 0.62 0.05 2.27
N TYR A 146 1.47 0.23 3.27
CA TYR A 146 2.52 1.23 3.28
C TYR A 146 3.80 0.58 3.77
N THR A 147 4.94 1.04 3.25
CA THR A 147 6.23 0.68 3.82
C THR A 147 6.28 1.19 5.27
N ALA A 148 6.87 0.43 6.19
CA ALA A 148 7.01 0.83 7.59
C ALA A 148 7.75 2.17 7.72
N THR A 149 8.69 2.42 6.82
CA THR A 149 9.45 3.66 6.68
C THR A 149 8.60 4.88 6.30
N SER A 150 7.41 4.68 5.71
CA SER A 150 6.46 5.75 5.41
C SER A 150 5.60 6.16 6.61
N LEU A 151 5.74 5.50 7.76
CA LEU A 151 4.87 5.69 8.92
C LEU A 151 5.61 6.37 10.09
N GLU A 152 5.00 7.41 10.64
CA GLU A 152 5.43 8.02 11.89
C GLU A 152 4.79 7.27 13.06
N ILE A 153 5.61 6.67 13.93
CA ILE A 153 5.10 6.01 15.15
C ILE A 153 4.69 7.08 16.15
N LEU A 154 3.43 7.03 16.58
CA LEU A 154 2.93 7.89 17.65
C LEU A 154 3.21 7.17 18.97
N GLU A 155 4.18 7.69 19.74
CA GLU A 155 4.51 7.15 21.05
C GLU A 155 3.27 7.10 21.97
N LYS A 156 3.26 6.13 22.88
CA LYS A 156 2.26 6.08 23.94
C LYS A 156 2.54 7.22 24.93
N GLU A 157 1.66 8.21 24.97
CA GLU A 157 1.36 8.89 26.25
C GLU A 157 0.74 7.90 27.25
#